data_AF-A0AAV0BD55-F1
#
_entry.id   AF-A0AAV0BD55-F1
#
_cell.length_a   1.000
_cell.length_b   1.000
_cell.length_c   1.000
_cell.angle_alpha   90.00
_cell.angle_beta   90.00
_cell.angle_gamma   90.00
#
_symmetry.space_group_name_H-M   'P 1'
#
loop_
_entity.id
_entity.type
_entity.pdbx_description
1 polymer ?
#
loop_
_entity_poly.entity_id
_entity_poly.type
_entity_poly.pdbx_seq_one_letter_code
_entity_poly.pdbx_strand_id
1 'polypeptide(L)'
;MAQRVRLSSLLTLISLTGLDKHPKLIATSVDEILGNWNHGNLDQVKIHDNYQLLKLICDIVGTGGDGFDTFNVSTTAAIVAAGAALSSASGFADLLITLGIPLDRLTPFAEPEITNLDQTYCEVLKALGLKHSWVVCGNKGLDEISTSGPTSLWKLNEKDGTVENLELDPVKSFGLRYHPMEQLITKDPKDSLKTLDLLLDHSNDQNFGDDINQIAKLDFVLINASALLFLGGSAKDYKQGIELARESLRSGRAREAIEKFKAKSLTVVSNS
;
A
#
# COMPACT_ATOMS: atom_id res chain seq x y z
N MET A 1 6.88 20.86 29.62
CA MET A 1 7.76 19.77 30.14
C MET A 1 6.94 18.62 30.73
N ALA A 2 6.02 18.86 31.67
CA ALA A 2 5.20 17.81 32.30
C ALA A 2 4.38 16.94 31.33
N GLN A 3 3.82 17.52 30.27
CA GLN A 3 3.02 16.76 29.28
C GLN A 3 3.88 15.80 28.44
N ARG A 4 5.11 16.18 28.09
CA ARG A 4 6.05 15.31 27.37
C ARG A 4 6.55 14.15 28.23
N VAL A 5 6.78 14.40 29.52
CA VAL A 5 7.15 13.35 30.49
C VAL A 5 5.99 12.36 30.64
N ARG A 6 4.75 12.84 30.82
CA ARG A 6 3.57 11.96 30.91
C ARG A 6 3.36 11.12 29.65
N LEU A 7 3.50 11.73 28.46
CA LEU A 7 3.37 11.02 27.20
C LEU A 7 4.46 9.95 27.04
N SER A 8 5.71 10.30 27.31
CA SER A 8 6.84 9.35 27.26
C SER A 8 6.66 8.19 28.23
N SER A 9 6.32 8.48 29.50
CA SER A 9 6.05 7.45 30.51
C SER A 9 4.88 6.54 30.13
N LEU A 10 3.82 7.11 29.52
CA LEU A 10 2.69 6.34 29.03
C LEU A 10 3.09 5.41 27.87
N LEU A 11 3.77 5.93 26.84
CA LEU A 11 4.22 5.13 25.70
C LEU A 11 5.20 4.03 26.12
N THR A 12 6.15 4.35 27.03
CA THR A 12 7.04 3.35 27.61
C THR A 12 6.29 2.29 28.40
N LEU A 13 5.31 2.66 29.22
CA LEU A 13 4.52 1.70 29.99
C LEU A 13 3.67 0.81 29.09
N ILE A 14 3.02 1.38 28.08
CA ILE A 14 2.22 0.64 27.09
C ILE A 14 3.12 -0.37 26.36
N SER A 15 4.33 0.03 25.97
CA SER A 15 5.26 -0.88 25.29
C SER A 15 5.85 -1.96 26.19
N LEU A 16 6.27 -1.61 27.42
CA LEU A 16 6.77 -2.58 28.39
C LEU A 16 5.72 -3.61 28.82
N THR A 17 4.45 -3.23 28.80
CA THR A 17 3.34 -4.13 29.15
C THR A 17 2.84 -4.94 27.95
N GLY A 18 3.34 -4.67 26.74
CA GLY A 18 2.85 -5.28 25.49
C GLY A 18 1.44 -4.83 25.11
N LEU A 19 0.91 -3.80 25.76
CA LEU A 19 -0.41 -3.25 25.48
C LEU A 19 -0.45 -2.54 24.11
N ASP A 20 0.69 -2.08 23.62
CA ASP A 20 0.91 -1.60 22.24
C ASP A 20 0.60 -2.66 21.18
N LYS A 21 0.49 -3.93 21.57
CA LYS A 21 0.16 -5.06 20.69
C LYS A 21 -1.26 -5.60 20.90
N HIS A 22 -2.07 -4.94 21.72
CA HIS A 22 -3.43 -5.40 22.00
C HIS A 22 -4.44 -4.79 21.00
N PRO A 23 -5.07 -5.57 20.11
CA PRO A 23 -5.86 -5.01 18.99
C PRO A 23 -6.95 -4.03 19.43
N LYS A 24 -7.71 -4.37 20.49
CA LYS A 24 -8.78 -3.48 20.98
C LYS A 24 -8.25 -2.15 21.51
N LEU A 25 -7.05 -2.14 22.11
CA LEU A 25 -6.50 -0.91 22.67
C LEU A 25 -6.03 -0.01 21.54
N ILE A 26 -5.37 -0.58 20.53
CA ILE A 26 -4.97 0.13 19.31
C ILE A 26 -6.21 0.69 18.61
N ALA A 27 -7.23 -0.14 18.34
CA ALA A 27 -8.46 0.29 17.69
C ALA A 27 -9.18 1.41 18.47
N THR A 28 -9.34 1.27 19.78
CA THR A 28 -9.93 2.33 20.63
C THR A 28 -9.11 3.61 20.60
N SER A 29 -7.77 3.49 20.57
CA SER A 29 -6.89 4.66 20.48
C SER A 29 -7.02 5.36 19.13
N VAL A 30 -7.15 4.60 18.04
CA VAL A 30 -7.43 5.15 16.70
C VAL A 30 -8.79 5.84 16.69
N ASP A 31 -9.85 5.21 17.21
CA ASP A 31 -11.19 5.81 17.30
C ASP A 31 -11.17 7.12 18.11
N GLU A 32 -10.44 7.16 19.22
CA GLU A 32 -10.29 8.37 20.04
C GLU A 32 -9.50 9.46 19.34
N ILE A 33 -8.41 9.11 18.63
CA ILE A 33 -7.62 10.05 17.83
C ILE A 33 -8.47 10.63 16.71
N LEU A 34 -9.20 9.76 15.97
CA LEU A 34 -10.07 10.17 14.88
C LEU A 34 -11.27 11.00 15.38
N GLY A 35 -11.88 10.61 16.50
CA GLY A 35 -13.02 11.31 17.10
C GLY A 35 -12.65 12.69 17.69
N ASN A 36 -11.40 12.88 18.10
CA ASN A 36 -10.88 14.18 18.54
C ASN A 36 -10.13 14.93 17.45
N TRP A 37 -9.91 14.32 16.28
CA TRP A 37 -9.30 14.99 15.14
C TRP A 37 -10.25 16.10 14.71
N ASN A 38 -9.80 17.35 14.76
CA ASN A 38 -10.57 18.45 14.21
C ASN A 38 -10.59 18.27 12.68
N HIS A 39 -11.64 17.63 12.15
CA HIS A 39 -11.75 17.24 10.74
C HIS A 39 -11.60 18.42 9.76
N GLY A 40 -11.56 19.68 10.23
CA GLY A 40 -11.64 20.84 9.35
C GLY A 40 -12.87 20.72 8.45
N ASN A 41 -12.86 21.37 7.29
CA ASN A 41 -13.93 21.23 6.30
C ASN A 41 -13.97 19.85 5.59
N LEU A 42 -13.42 18.76 6.15
CA LEU A 42 -13.54 17.42 5.54
C LEU A 42 -15.01 16.98 5.46
N ASP A 43 -15.86 17.40 6.39
CA ASP A 43 -17.33 17.19 6.31
C ASP A 43 -17.97 17.90 5.12
N GLN A 44 -17.31 18.93 4.57
CA GLN A 44 -17.74 19.63 3.35
C GLN A 44 -17.15 19.01 2.07
N VAL A 45 -16.15 18.14 2.18
CA VAL A 45 -15.69 17.30 1.07
C VAL A 45 -16.76 16.23 0.86
N LYS A 46 -17.82 16.62 0.16
CA LYS A 46 -18.78 15.67 -0.37
C LYS A 46 -18.03 14.75 -1.32
N ILE A 47 -17.73 13.54 -0.87
CA ILE A 47 -17.47 12.41 -1.75
C ILE A 47 -18.69 12.35 -2.67
N HIS A 48 -18.52 12.72 -3.95
CA HIS A 48 -19.63 12.91 -4.89
C HIS A 48 -20.59 11.71 -4.86
N ASP A 49 -21.90 11.93 -5.04
CA ASP A 49 -22.92 10.87 -4.94
C ASP A 49 -22.71 9.68 -5.93
N ASN A 50 -21.80 9.81 -6.90
CA ASN A 50 -21.40 8.77 -7.84
C ASN A 50 -20.57 7.62 -7.20
N TYR A 51 -20.17 7.71 -5.93
CA TYR A 51 -19.41 6.65 -5.25
C TYR A 51 -20.24 5.42 -4.88
N GLN A 52 -21.57 5.48 -4.96
CA GLN A 52 -22.39 4.26 -4.80
C GLN A 52 -22.19 3.23 -5.93
N LEU A 53 -21.52 3.62 -7.03
CA LEU A 53 -21.09 2.73 -8.11
C LEU A 53 -19.69 2.12 -7.90
N LEU A 54 -18.93 2.60 -6.91
CA LEU A 54 -17.60 2.10 -6.57
C LEU A 54 -17.72 0.84 -5.72
N LYS A 55 -17.79 -0.31 -6.39
CA LYS A 55 -17.93 -1.62 -5.73
C LYS A 55 -16.75 -2.00 -4.82
N LEU A 56 -15.57 -1.41 -4.97
CA LEU A 56 -14.44 -1.64 -4.07
C LEU A 56 -13.43 -0.49 -4.10
N ILE A 57 -12.94 -0.12 -2.92
CA ILE A 57 -11.83 0.82 -2.69
C ILE A 57 -10.72 0.01 -2.02
N CYS A 58 -9.51 0.06 -2.55
CA CYS A 58 -8.37 -0.65 -2.01
C CYS A 58 -7.20 0.32 -1.81
N ASP A 59 -6.53 0.19 -0.69
CA ASP A 59 -5.36 0.98 -0.33
C ASP A 59 -4.16 0.03 -0.12
N ILE A 60 -2.95 0.53 -0.35
CA ILE A 60 -1.69 -0.15 -0.04
C ILE A 60 -0.85 0.77 0.82
N VAL A 61 -0.61 0.34 2.05
CA VAL A 61 0.17 1.10 3.03
C VAL A 61 1.12 0.16 3.74
N GLY A 62 2.37 0.59 3.84
CA GLY A 62 3.39 -0.03 4.68
C GLY A 62 3.46 0.68 6.03
N THR A 63 3.87 -0.04 7.07
CA THR A 63 4.18 0.57 8.38
C THR A 63 5.42 1.45 8.30
N GLY A 64 6.28 1.21 7.30
CA GLY A 64 7.62 1.78 7.20
C GLY A 64 8.56 1.25 8.29
N GLY A 65 9.84 1.63 8.21
CA GLY A 65 10.82 1.32 9.25
C GLY A 65 11.38 -0.10 9.22
N ASP A 66 11.20 -0.83 8.12
CA ASP A 66 11.74 -2.18 7.88
C ASP A 66 13.28 -2.24 7.77
N GLY A 67 13.92 -1.08 7.59
CA GLY A 67 15.38 -0.93 7.50
C GLY A 67 15.98 -1.38 6.17
N PHE A 68 15.17 -1.62 5.13
CA PHE A 68 15.67 -2.10 3.83
C PHE A 68 15.91 -0.98 2.79
N ASP A 69 15.46 0.25 3.04
CA ASP A 69 15.62 1.41 2.14
C ASP A 69 15.23 1.09 0.67
N THR A 70 14.15 0.31 0.52
CA THR A 70 13.60 -0.01 -0.81
C THR A 70 12.99 1.23 -1.45
N PHE A 71 12.86 1.24 -2.79
CA PHE A 71 12.10 2.32 -3.43
C PHE A 71 10.62 2.25 -3.03
N ASN A 72 9.91 3.38 -3.11
CA ASN A 72 8.49 3.51 -2.76
C ASN A 72 7.58 2.64 -3.67
N VAL A 73 7.54 1.34 -3.38
CA VAL A 73 6.85 0.35 -4.18
C VAL A 73 5.34 0.48 -4.04
N SER A 74 4.81 0.70 -2.83
CA SER A 74 3.37 0.92 -2.58
C SER A 74 2.80 2.05 -3.41
N THR A 75 3.48 3.21 -3.43
CA THR A 75 3.06 4.35 -4.27
C THR A 75 3.05 3.98 -5.75
N THR A 76 4.10 3.30 -6.22
CA THR A 76 4.21 2.91 -7.63
C THR A 76 3.16 1.85 -8.01
N ALA A 77 2.93 0.87 -7.13
CA ALA A 77 1.94 -0.18 -7.28
C ALA A 77 0.52 0.39 -7.34
N ALA A 78 0.20 1.39 -6.50
CA ALA A 78 -1.09 2.08 -6.55
C ALA A 78 -1.33 2.78 -7.90
N ILE A 79 -0.31 3.47 -8.43
CA ILE A 79 -0.37 4.13 -9.75
C ILE A 79 -0.59 3.09 -10.86
N VAL A 80 0.15 1.97 -10.82
CA VAL A 80 0.03 0.90 -11.81
C VAL A 80 -1.33 0.23 -11.75
N ALA A 81 -1.83 -0.11 -10.55
CA ALA A 81 -3.16 -0.66 -10.35
C ALA A 81 -4.24 0.31 -10.87
N ALA A 82 -4.04 1.63 -10.69
CA ALA A 82 -4.97 2.64 -11.17
C ALA A 82 -5.03 2.73 -12.69
N GLY A 83 -3.88 2.68 -13.36
CA GLY A 83 -3.84 2.59 -14.82
C GLY A 83 -4.45 1.29 -15.37
N ALA A 84 -4.38 0.18 -14.62
CA ALA A 84 -5.05 -1.05 -15.01
C ALA A 84 -6.56 -0.88 -14.89
N ALA A 85 -7.01 -0.29 -13.79
CA ALA A 85 -8.42 -0.03 -13.54
C ALA A 85 -9.03 1.08 -14.41
N LEU A 86 -8.24 1.91 -15.10
CA LEU A 86 -8.72 2.81 -16.15
C LEU A 86 -9.24 2.07 -17.39
N SER A 87 -8.82 0.81 -17.62
CA SER A 87 -9.25 0.01 -18.77
C SER A 87 -10.57 -0.73 -18.55
N SER A 88 -10.82 -1.14 -17.32
CA SER A 88 -12.12 -1.60 -16.86
C SER A 88 -12.95 -0.37 -16.49
N ALA A 89 -14.26 -0.37 -16.69
CA ALA A 89 -15.14 0.70 -16.20
C ALA A 89 -15.27 0.67 -14.66
N SER A 90 -14.15 0.63 -13.94
CA SER A 90 -14.05 0.47 -12.49
C SER A 90 -13.50 1.77 -11.88
N GLY A 91 -14.28 2.42 -11.02
CA GLY A 91 -13.97 3.73 -10.42
C GLY A 91 -12.71 3.83 -9.55
N PHE A 92 -11.85 2.81 -9.51
CA PHE A 92 -10.59 2.79 -8.75
C PHE A 92 -9.65 3.94 -9.18
N ALA A 93 -9.71 4.36 -10.44
CA ALA A 93 -8.95 5.51 -10.93
C ALA A 93 -9.40 6.86 -10.35
N ASP A 94 -10.68 6.99 -9.97
CA ASP A 94 -11.22 8.23 -9.39
C ASP A 94 -10.75 8.46 -7.95
N LEU A 95 -10.20 7.44 -7.28
CA LEU A 95 -9.83 7.53 -5.87
C LEU A 95 -8.47 8.21 -5.64
N LEU A 96 -7.43 7.81 -6.38
CA LEU A 96 -6.16 8.56 -6.40
C LEU A 96 -6.45 10.02 -6.71
N ILE A 97 -7.25 10.23 -7.75
CA ILE A 97 -7.74 11.54 -8.23
C ILE A 97 -8.47 12.38 -7.16
N THR A 98 -9.17 11.77 -6.20
CA THR A 98 -10.02 12.48 -5.23
C THR A 98 -9.34 12.65 -3.87
N LEU A 99 -8.35 11.81 -3.54
CA LEU A 99 -7.54 11.93 -2.33
C LEU A 99 -6.52 13.07 -2.43
N GLY A 100 -6.97 14.31 -2.70
CA GLY A 100 -6.17 15.54 -2.62
C GLY A 100 -5.71 15.84 -1.18
N ILE A 101 -5.09 14.87 -0.52
CA ILE A 101 -4.57 14.92 0.84
C ILE A 101 -3.15 15.47 0.76
N PRO A 102 -2.87 16.59 1.44
CA PRO A 102 -1.51 17.05 1.68
C PRO A 102 -0.70 15.98 2.42
N LEU A 103 0.41 15.51 1.82
CA LEU A 103 1.31 14.47 2.35
C LEU A 103 2.37 15.04 3.32
N ASP A 104 2.03 16.09 4.05
CA ASP A 104 2.91 16.66 5.06
C ASP A 104 2.70 15.99 6.43
N ARG A 105 3.68 15.13 6.75
CA ARG A 105 4.10 14.62 8.06
C ARG A 105 3.52 13.28 8.51
N LEU A 106 4.25 12.23 8.15
CA LEU A 106 4.49 11.08 9.02
C LEU A 106 5.99 10.75 8.98
N THR A 107 6.68 10.85 10.11
CA THR A 107 8.06 10.38 10.25
C THR A 107 8.02 8.89 10.62
N PRO A 108 8.65 8.00 9.85
CA PRO A 108 8.72 6.60 10.24
C PRO A 108 9.56 6.47 11.51
N PHE A 109 9.04 5.74 12.50
CA PHE A 109 9.82 5.19 13.60
C PHE A 109 10.21 3.77 13.20
N ALA A 110 11.50 3.45 13.28
CA ALA A 110 11.97 2.08 13.15
C ALA A 110 11.58 1.32 14.43
N GLU A 111 10.86 0.21 14.28
CA GLU A 111 10.57 -0.71 15.38
C GLU A 111 11.39 -2.00 15.27
N PRO A 112 11.81 -2.61 16.40
CA PRO A 112 12.52 -3.88 16.39
C PRO A 112 11.60 -5.03 15.93
N GLU A 113 12.20 -6.11 15.42
CA GLU A 113 11.51 -7.36 15.06
C GLU A 113 10.62 -7.85 16.22
N ILE A 114 9.30 -7.74 16.05
CA ILE A 114 8.29 -8.21 16.99
C ILE A 114 7.48 -9.32 16.31
N THR A 115 7.53 -10.51 16.88
CA THR A 115 6.71 -11.64 16.43
C THR A 115 5.22 -11.42 16.79
N ASN A 116 4.32 -11.64 15.82
CA ASN A 116 2.84 -11.55 15.89
C ASN A 116 2.18 -10.15 15.75
N LEU A 117 2.91 -9.12 15.31
CA LEU A 117 2.31 -7.79 15.06
C LEU A 117 1.33 -7.82 13.87
N ASP A 118 1.56 -8.68 12.88
CA ASP A 118 0.79 -8.70 11.64
C ASP A 118 -0.65 -9.22 11.83
N GLN A 119 -0.84 -10.26 12.65
CA GLN A 119 -2.18 -10.71 13.04
C GLN A 119 -2.91 -9.63 13.86
N THR A 120 -2.17 -8.90 14.69
CA THR A 120 -2.71 -7.80 15.51
C THR A 120 -3.30 -6.72 14.61
N TYR A 121 -2.59 -6.30 13.55
CA TYR A 121 -3.11 -5.34 12.58
C TYR A 121 -4.40 -5.82 11.91
N CYS A 122 -4.49 -7.10 11.55
CA CYS A 122 -5.71 -7.64 10.93
C CYS A 122 -6.91 -7.59 11.89
N GLU A 123 -6.70 -7.90 13.17
CA GLU A 123 -7.73 -7.76 14.22
C GLU A 123 -8.08 -6.30 14.52
N VAL A 124 -7.13 -5.36 14.40
CA VAL A 124 -7.40 -3.91 14.49
C VAL A 124 -8.30 -3.46 13.34
N LEU A 125 -7.96 -3.81 12.10
CA LEU A 125 -8.75 -3.46 10.92
C LEU A 125 -10.19 -4.00 11.02
N LYS A 126 -10.34 -5.24 11.51
CA LYS A 126 -11.63 -5.83 11.83
C LYS A 126 -12.39 -5.04 12.90
N ALA A 127 -11.71 -4.63 13.98
CA ALA A 127 -12.32 -3.82 15.04
C ALA A 127 -12.76 -2.43 14.54
N LEU A 128 -12.03 -1.85 13.59
CA LEU A 128 -12.38 -0.61 12.89
C LEU A 128 -13.52 -0.79 11.86
N GLY A 129 -14.04 -2.01 11.70
CA GLY A 129 -15.21 -2.30 10.86
C GLY A 129 -14.90 -2.65 9.41
N LEU A 130 -13.64 -2.85 9.04
CA LEU A 130 -13.30 -3.43 7.74
C LEU A 130 -13.85 -4.86 7.69
N LYS A 131 -14.36 -5.24 6.52
CA LYS A 131 -14.86 -6.60 6.27
C LYS A 131 -13.89 -7.41 5.42
N HIS A 132 -12.99 -6.76 4.70
CA HIS A 132 -12.07 -7.39 3.77
C HIS A 132 -10.74 -6.63 3.82
N SER A 133 -9.66 -7.30 4.21
CA SER A 133 -8.34 -6.69 4.30
C SER A 133 -7.25 -7.76 4.28
N TRP A 134 -6.08 -7.39 3.78
CA TRP A 134 -4.87 -8.20 3.81
C TRP A 134 -3.81 -7.44 4.62
N VAL A 135 -3.16 -8.15 5.53
CA VAL A 135 -1.90 -7.70 6.15
C VAL A 135 -0.82 -8.65 5.67
N VAL A 136 0.30 -8.11 5.20
CA VAL A 136 1.42 -8.90 4.67
C VAL A 136 2.70 -8.60 5.44
N CYS A 137 3.55 -9.61 5.57
CA CYS A 137 4.91 -9.47 6.07
C CYS A 137 5.81 -10.28 5.14
N GLY A 138 6.52 -9.57 4.27
CA GLY A 138 7.43 -10.10 3.30
C GLY A 138 8.66 -10.72 3.94
N ASN A 139 9.33 -11.57 3.16
CA ASN A 139 10.57 -12.24 3.56
C ASN A 139 11.55 -11.28 4.27
N LYS A 140 12.07 -11.70 5.43
CA LYS A 140 12.95 -10.92 6.31
C LYS A 140 12.31 -9.68 6.96
N GLY A 141 10.99 -9.61 7.07
CA GLY A 141 10.30 -8.52 7.78
C GLY A 141 10.01 -7.30 6.91
N LEU A 142 10.04 -7.45 5.59
CA LEU A 142 9.62 -6.42 4.64
C LEU A 142 8.13 -6.13 4.83
N ASP A 143 7.72 -4.87 4.85
CA ASP A 143 6.32 -4.47 5.04
C ASP A 143 5.48 -4.51 3.75
N GLU A 144 6.00 -5.18 2.72
CA GLU A 144 5.45 -5.32 1.36
C GLU A 144 5.52 -6.80 0.91
N ILE A 145 4.84 -7.16 -0.19
CA ILE A 145 4.99 -8.51 -0.77
C ILE A 145 6.38 -8.65 -1.37
N SER A 146 7.20 -9.54 -0.80
CA SER A 146 8.60 -9.69 -1.17
C SER A 146 8.78 -10.46 -2.47
N THR A 147 9.74 -10.04 -3.30
CA THR A 147 10.26 -10.85 -4.42
C THR A 147 11.45 -11.71 -4.02
N SER A 148 11.99 -11.57 -2.80
CA SER A 148 13.21 -12.27 -2.36
C SER A 148 12.96 -13.60 -1.64
N GLY A 149 11.71 -13.87 -1.30
CA GLY A 149 11.28 -15.05 -0.56
C GLY A 149 9.76 -15.06 -0.38
N PRO A 150 9.22 -16.08 0.29
CA PRO A 150 7.80 -16.13 0.63
C PRO A 150 7.37 -14.95 1.52
N THR A 151 6.09 -14.60 1.44
CA THR A 151 5.45 -13.53 2.21
C THR A 151 4.31 -14.14 3.03
N SER A 152 4.29 -13.84 4.33
CA SER A 152 3.17 -14.22 5.20
C SER A 152 1.98 -13.29 4.91
N LEU A 153 0.77 -13.84 4.86
CA LEU A 153 -0.48 -13.11 4.59
C LEU A 153 -1.51 -13.43 5.67
N TRP A 154 -2.07 -12.41 6.30
CA TRP A 154 -3.24 -12.49 7.18
C TRP A 154 -4.43 -11.86 6.47
N LYS A 155 -5.39 -12.69 6.08
CA LYS A 155 -6.56 -12.29 5.30
C LYS A 155 -7.81 -12.27 6.16
N LEU A 156 -8.45 -11.11 6.26
CA LEU A 156 -9.78 -10.97 6.86
C LEU A 156 -10.86 -11.40 5.86
N ASN A 157 -11.64 -12.41 6.24
CA ASN A 157 -12.72 -12.97 5.42
C ASN A 157 -14.02 -12.17 5.59
N GLU A 158 -14.56 -11.67 4.48
CA GLU A 158 -15.78 -10.86 4.45
C GLU A 158 -17.04 -11.58 4.90
N LYS A 159 -17.09 -12.92 4.81
CA LYS A 159 -18.30 -13.69 5.11
C LYS A 159 -18.48 -13.98 6.59
N ASP A 160 -17.39 -14.33 7.28
CA ASP A 160 -17.42 -14.81 8.67
C ASP A 160 -16.53 -13.99 9.61
N GLY A 161 -15.78 -13.02 9.10
CA GLY A 161 -14.86 -12.18 9.87
C GLY A 161 -13.69 -12.97 10.45
N THR A 162 -13.40 -14.17 9.96
CA THR A 162 -12.23 -14.96 10.37
C THR A 162 -10.96 -14.40 9.73
N VAL A 163 -9.83 -14.53 10.43
CA VAL A 163 -8.51 -14.22 9.90
C VAL A 163 -7.86 -15.53 9.46
N GLU A 164 -7.61 -15.66 8.16
CA GLU A 164 -6.94 -16.80 7.55
C GLU A 164 -5.46 -16.48 7.33
N ASN A 165 -4.57 -17.39 7.74
CA ASN A 165 -3.14 -17.25 7.56
C ASN A 165 -2.70 -18.05 6.33
N LEU A 166 -2.10 -17.36 5.37
CA LEU A 166 -1.67 -17.89 4.09
C LEU A 166 -0.21 -17.49 3.82
N GLU A 167 0.37 -18.08 2.78
CA GLU A 167 1.69 -17.72 2.28
C GLU A 167 1.58 -17.35 0.80
N LEU A 168 2.27 -16.29 0.40
CA LEU A 168 2.42 -15.85 -0.97
C LEU A 168 3.86 -16.10 -1.43
N ASP A 169 4.05 -16.89 -2.48
CA ASP A 169 5.37 -17.20 -3.06
C ASP A 169 5.47 -16.51 -4.44
N PRO A 170 6.53 -15.73 -4.71
CA PRO A 170 6.68 -15.03 -5.99
C PRO A 170 6.49 -15.92 -7.23
N VAL A 171 7.01 -17.14 -7.18
CA VAL A 171 6.98 -18.08 -8.29
C VAL A 171 5.64 -18.81 -8.34
N LYS A 172 5.21 -19.41 -7.23
CA LYS A 172 4.00 -20.25 -7.22
C LYS A 172 2.73 -19.42 -7.34
N SER A 173 2.65 -18.31 -6.60
CA SER A 173 1.46 -17.47 -6.51
C SER A 173 1.35 -16.55 -7.72
N PHE A 174 2.44 -15.87 -8.11
CA PHE A 174 2.40 -14.82 -9.14
C PHE A 174 3.03 -15.23 -10.48
N GLY A 175 3.81 -16.29 -10.53
CA GLY A 175 4.54 -16.68 -11.74
C GLY A 175 5.74 -15.78 -12.06
N LEU A 176 6.21 -14.99 -11.08
CA LEU A 176 7.41 -14.18 -11.20
C LEU A 176 8.64 -14.96 -10.74
N ARG A 177 9.83 -14.38 -10.93
CA ARG A 177 11.09 -14.98 -10.45
C ARG A 177 11.51 -14.38 -9.12
N TYR A 178 12.39 -15.09 -8.43
CA TYR A 178 13.02 -14.58 -7.22
C TYR A 178 14.04 -13.49 -7.55
N HIS A 179 14.04 -12.42 -6.75
CA HIS A 179 14.95 -11.29 -6.83
C HIS A 179 15.56 -10.97 -5.47
N PRO A 180 16.90 -10.92 -5.33
CA PRO A 180 17.55 -10.53 -4.09
C PRO A 180 17.20 -9.07 -3.70
N MET A 181 17.05 -8.82 -2.40
CA MET A 181 16.64 -7.51 -1.86
C MET A 181 17.59 -6.38 -2.26
N GLU A 182 18.87 -6.69 -2.44
CA GLU A 182 19.92 -5.76 -2.84
C GLU A 182 19.63 -5.08 -4.20
N GLN A 183 18.79 -5.70 -5.04
CA GLN A 183 18.38 -5.13 -6.33
C GLN A 183 17.26 -4.08 -6.19
N LEU A 184 16.58 -4.04 -5.04
CA LEU A 184 15.42 -3.19 -4.77
C LEU A 184 15.78 -1.89 -4.03
N ILE A 185 16.99 -1.84 -3.43
CA ILE A 185 17.47 -0.71 -2.63
C ILE A 185 17.62 0.54 -3.52
N THR A 186 17.19 1.68 -3.01
CA THR A 186 17.47 3.00 -3.63
C THR A 186 18.29 3.88 -2.71
N LYS A 187 19.04 4.81 -3.30
CA LYS A 187 20.00 5.63 -2.55
C LYS A 187 19.35 6.83 -1.87
N ASP A 188 18.37 7.42 -2.55
CA ASP A 188 17.70 8.64 -2.11
C ASP A 188 16.34 8.79 -2.83
N PRO A 189 15.46 9.70 -2.35
CA PRO A 189 14.15 9.91 -2.96
C PRO A 189 14.18 10.33 -4.45
N LYS A 190 15.27 10.95 -4.92
CA LYS A 190 15.40 11.32 -6.35
C LYS A 190 15.67 10.08 -7.19
N ASP A 191 16.41 9.11 -6.66
CA ASP A 191 16.65 7.81 -7.30
C ASP A 191 15.36 6.98 -7.38
N SER A 192 14.53 7.01 -6.33
CA SER A 192 13.19 6.40 -6.36
C SER A 192 12.28 7.05 -7.41
N LEU A 193 12.30 8.38 -7.54
CA LEU A 193 11.55 9.09 -8.58
C LEU A 193 12.02 8.72 -10.00
N LYS A 194 13.32 8.63 -10.23
CA LYS A 194 13.87 8.16 -11.51
C LYS A 194 13.43 6.73 -11.82
N THR A 195 13.41 5.86 -10.81
CA THR A 195 12.92 4.49 -10.95
C THR A 195 11.45 4.50 -11.37
N LEU A 196 10.61 5.32 -10.72
CA LEU A 196 9.20 5.49 -11.10
C LEU A 196 9.05 5.97 -12.54
N ASP A 197 9.73 7.04 -12.93
CA ASP A 197 9.66 7.57 -14.30
C ASP A 197 10.10 6.52 -15.32
N LEU A 198 11.20 5.80 -15.06
CA LEU A 198 11.66 4.72 -15.92
C LEU A 198 10.61 3.62 -16.08
N LEU A 199 10.00 3.16 -14.98
CA LEU A 199 8.95 2.13 -15.03
C LEU A 199 7.71 2.61 -15.79
N LEU A 200 7.29 3.87 -15.61
CA LEU A 200 6.15 4.45 -16.32
C LEU A 200 6.42 4.67 -17.82
N ASP A 201 7.67 4.95 -18.19
CA ASP A 201 8.05 5.26 -19.58
C ASP A 201 8.47 4.00 -20.37
N HIS A 202 8.97 2.96 -19.68
CA HIS A 202 9.53 1.75 -20.30
C HIS A 202 8.51 0.60 -20.21
N SER A 203 7.70 0.53 -21.24
CA SER A 203 6.43 -0.21 -21.40
C SER A 203 6.46 -1.77 -21.34
N ASN A 204 7.48 -2.45 -20.81
CA ASN A 204 7.50 -3.90 -20.47
C ASN A 204 8.94 -4.40 -20.15
N ASP A 205 9.05 -5.65 -19.69
CA ASP A 205 10.32 -6.36 -19.47
C ASP A 205 11.28 -6.32 -20.66
N GLN A 206 10.77 -6.39 -21.89
CA GLN A 206 11.62 -6.44 -23.10
C GLN A 206 12.39 -5.14 -23.31
N ASN A 207 11.87 -4.02 -22.78
CA ASN A 207 12.54 -2.72 -22.86
C ASN A 207 13.71 -2.59 -21.87
N PHE A 208 13.76 -3.42 -20.83
CA PHE A 208 14.87 -3.45 -19.87
C PHE A 208 16.01 -4.39 -20.29
N GLY A 209 15.80 -5.21 -21.33
CA GLY A 209 16.80 -6.16 -21.83
C GLY A 209 17.31 -7.09 -20.72
N ASP A 210 18.63 -7.10 -20.51
CA ASP A 210 19.28 -7.90 -19.46
C ASP A 210 19.57 -7.11 -18.17
N ASP A 211 19.02 -5.90 -18.00
CA ASP A 211 19.16 -5.14 -16.75
C ASP A 211 18.33 -5.78 -15.64
N ILE A 212 18.98 -6.73 -14.96
CA ILE A 212 18.36 -7.54 -13.91
C ILE A 212 17.85 -6.71 -12.74
N ASN A 213 18.45 -5.53 -12.46
CA ASN A 213 18.03 -4.66 -11.37
C ASN A 213 16.72 -3.95 -11.73
N GLN A 214 16.58 -3.49 -12.98
CA GLN A 214 15.35 -2.86 -13.41
C GLN A 214 14.20 -3.86 -13.51
N ILE A 215 14.47 -5.08 -13.98
CA ILE A 215 13.46 -6.12 -13.97
C ILE A 215 13.06 -6.50 -12.52
N ALA A 216 14.02 -6.55 -11.58
CA ALA A 216 13.71 -6.79 -10.17
C ALA A 216 12.75 -5.75 -9.60
N LYS A 217 13.02 -4.46 -9.88
CA LYS A 217 12.17 -3.35 -9.47
C LYS A 217 10.80 -3.41 -10.12
N LEU A 218 10.73 -3.75 -11.40
CA LEU A 218 9.46 -3.95 -12.11
C LEU A 218 8.65 -5.09 -11.48
N ASP A 219 9.24 -6.27 -11.31
CA ASP A 219 8.57 -7.43 -10.70
C ASP A 219 8.10 -7.11 -9.27
N PHE A 220 8.86 -6.31 -8.50
CA PHE A 220 8.46 -5.83 -7.17
C PHE A 220 7.27 -4.87 -7.20
N VAL A 221 7.14 -4.01 -8.22
CA VAL A 221 5.91 -3.23 -8.43
C VAL A 221 4.75 -4.14 -8.81
N LEU A 222 4.96 -5.05 -9.76
CA LEU A 222 3.90 -5.87 -10.33
C LEU A 222 3.28 -6.80 -9.27
N ILE A 223 4.09 -7.40 -8.41
CA ILE A 223 3.59 -8.31 -7.37
C ILE A 223 2.65 -7.61 -6.38
N ASN A 224 3.00 -6.38 -5.96
CA ASN A 224 2.18 -5.56 -5.07
C ASN A 224 0.94 -4.98 -5.79
N ALA A 225 1.10 -4.50 -7.03
CA ALA A 225 -0.04 -4.03 -7.85
C ALA A 225 -1.03 -5.15 -8.18
N SER A 226 -0.53 -6.36 -8.40
CA SER A 226 -1.36 -7.54 -8.63
C SER A 226 -2.20 -7.88 -7.41
N ALA A 227 -1.65 -7.80 -6.20
CA ALA A 227 -2.41 -8.01 -4.98
C ALA A 227 -3.53 -6.97 -4.83
N LEU A 228 -3.26 -5.70 -5.10
CA LEU A 228 -4.29 -4.64 -5.15
C LEU A 228 -5.39 -4.95 -6.16
N LEU A 229 -5.03 -5.38 -7.37
CA LEU A 229 -6.00 -5.67 -8.44
C LEU A 229 -6.85 -6.89 -8.13
N PHE A 230 -6.27 -7.89 -7.48
CA PHE A 230 -7.00 -9.06 -7.00
C PHE A 230 -7.92 -8.70 -5.84
N LEU A 231 -7.41 -8.00 -4.82
CA LEU A 231 -8.21 -7.57 -3.67
C LEU A 231 -9.36 -6.67 -4.13
N GLY A 232 -9.05 -5.75 -5.05
CA GLY A 232 -9.94 -4.87 -5.80
C GLY A 232 -11.01 -5.55 -6.64
N GLY A 233 -10.96 -6.87 -6.79
CA GLY A 233 -11.88 -7.65 -7.64
C GLY A 233 -11.72 -7.41 -9.15
N SER A 234 -10.66 -6.71 -9.57
CA SER A 234 -10.34 -6.46 -10.98
C SER A 234 -9.63 -7.65 -11.64
N ALA A 235 -8.90 -8.44 -10.85
CA ALA A 235 -8.26 -9.68 -11.27
C ALA A 235 -8.91 -10.90 -10.60
N LYS A 236 -9.08 -11.99 -11.34
CA LYS A 236 -9.64 -13.26 -10.86
C LYS A 236 -8.64 -14.10 -10.07
N ASP A 237 -7.35 -13.88 -10.30
CA ASP A 237 -6.21 -14.53 -9.67
C ASP A 237 -4.98 -13.62 -9.77
N TYR A 238 -3.91 -13.97 -9.06
CA TYR A 238 -2.70 -13.15 -8.99
C TYR A 238 -1.95 -13.10 -10.33
N LYS A 239 -1.97 -14.18 -11.12
CA LYS A 239 -1.28 -14.18 -12.42
C LYS A 239 -1.96 -13.23 -13.39
N GLN A 240 -3.30 -13.19 -13.38
CA GLN A 240 -4.05 -12.18 -14.12
C GLN A 240 -3.77 -10.77 -13.59
N GLY A 241 -3.62 -10.60 -12.27
CA GLY A 241 -3.24 -9.32 -11.66
C GLY A 241 -1.90 -8.79 -12.20
N ILE A 242 -0.89 -9.67 -12.31
CA ILE A 242 0.39 -9.34 -12.95
C ILE A 242 0.20 -8.88 -14.39
N GLU A 243 -0.57 -9.61 -15.20
CA GLU A 243 -0.79 -9.24 -16.61
C GLU A 243 -1.53 -7.91 -16.77
N LEU A 244 -2.52 -7.63 -15.92
CA LEU A 244 -3.23 -6.35 -15.89
C LEU A 244 -2.30 -5.19 -15.49
N ALA A 245 -1.44 -5.40 -14.48
CA ALA A 245 -0.44 -4.43 -14.06
C ALA A 245 0.61 -4.18 -15.16
N ARG A 246 1.09 -5.22 -15.84
CA ARG A 246 1.99 -5.10 -17.00
C ARG A 246 1.32 -4.32 -18.13
N GLU A 247 0.08 -4.62 -18.45
CA GLU A 247 -0.67 -3.95 -19.50
C GLU A 247 -0.95 -2.47 -19.16
N SER A 248 -1.14 -2.13 -17.89
CA SER A 248 -1.25 -0.75 -17.40
C SER A 248 0.00 0.08 -17.71
N LEU A 249 1.19 -0.48 -17.45
CA LEU A 249 2.46 0.13 -17.81
C LEU A 249 2.63 0.18 -19.33
N ARG A 250 2.36 -0.94 -20.01
CA ARG A 250 2.59 -1.06 -21.47
C ARG A 250 1.78 -0.09 -22.30
N SER A 251 0.52 0.10 -21.92
CA SER A 251 -0.41 0.99 -22.61
C SER A 251 -0.22 2.47 -22.27
N GLY A 252 0.64 2.80 -21.30
CA GLY A 252 0.82 4.17 -20.79
C GLY A 252 -0.31 4.64 -19.87
N ARG A 253 -1.29 3.79 -19.52
CA ARG A 253 -2.39 4.17 -18.64
C ARG A 253 -1.94 4.46 -17.20
N ALA A 254 -0.88 3.81 -16.73
CA ALA A 254 -0.27 4.15 -15.45
C ALA A 254 0.25 5.61 -15.45
N ARG A 255 0.91 6.03 -16.52
CA ARG A 255 1.36 7.42 -16.74
C ARG A 255 0.16 8.36 -16.80
N GLU A 256 -0.87 8.00 -17.54
CA GLU A 256 -2.11 8.78 -17.63
C GLU A 256 -2.77 8.98 -16.25
N ALA A 257 -2.82 7.93 -15.42
CA ALA A 257 -3.39 7.99 -14.08
C ALA A 257 -2.69 9.03 -13.19
N ILE A 258 -1.35 9.00 -13.14
CA ILE A 258 -0.59 9.96 -12.31
C ILE A 258 -0.66 11.39 -12.86
N GLU A 259 -0.68 11.59 -14.18
CA GLU A 259 -0.81 12.92 -14.77
C GLU A 259 -2.22 13.51 -14.54
N LYS A 260 -3.28 12.69 -14.62
CA LYS A 260 -4.64 13.10 -14.23
C LYS A 260 -4.72 13.48 -12.76
N PHE A 261 -4.08 12.71 -11.87
CA PHE A 261 -3.98 13.05 -10.45
C PHE A 261 -3.30 14.39 -10.24
N LYS A 262 -2.11 14.61 -10.81
CA LYS A 262 -1.37 15.88 -10.73
C LYS A 262 -2.21 17.07 -11.19
N ALA A 263 -2.86 16.95 -12.35
CA ALA A 263 -3.68 18.02 -12.92
C ALA A 263 -4.86 18.41 -12.00
N LYS A 264 -5.55 17.42 -11.42
CA LYS A 264 -6.66 17.69 -10.49
C LYS A 264 -6.20 18.25 -9.15
N SER A 265 -5.10 17.75 -8.58
CA SER A 265 -4.53 18.26 -7.33
C SER A 265 -4.12 19.73 -7.43
N LEU A 266 -3.55 20.16 -8.56
CA LEU A 266 -3.21 21.57 -8.80
C LEU A 266 -4.45 22.48 -8.89
N THR A 267 -5.55 21.96 -9.43
CA THR A 267 -6.82 22.70 -9.57
C THR A 267 -7.49 22.92 -8.22
N VAL A 268 -7.35 21.99 -7.27
CA VAL A 268 -7.86 22.12 -5.91
C VAL A 268 -7.10 23.22 -5.15
N VAL A 269 -5.77 23.22 -5.22
CA VAL A 269 -4.92 24.22 -4.54
C VAL A 269 -5.14 25.64 -5.06
N SER A 270 -5.48 25.83 -6.33
CA SER A 270 -5.77 27.16 -6.89
C SER A 270 -7.13 27.74 -6.48
N ASN A 271 -8.04 26.91 -5.97
CA ASN A 271 -9.41 27.29 -5.60
C ASN A 271 -9.64 27.33 -4.08
N SER A 272 -8.60 27.06 -3.28
CA SER A 272 -8.58 27.12 -1.81
C SER A 272 -7.76 28.32 -1.32
#